data_AF-A0A914NTD8-F1
#
_entry.id   AF-A0A914NTD8-F1
#
_cell.length_a   1.000
_cell.length_b   1.000
_cell.length_c   1.000
_cell.angle_alpha   90.00
_cell.angle_beta   90.00
_cell.angle_gamma   90.00
#
_symmetry.space_group_name_H-M   'P 1'
#
loop_
_entity.id
_entity.type
_entity.pdbx_description
1 polymer ?
#
loop_
_entity_poly.entity_id
_entity_poly.type
_entity_poly.pdbx_seq_one_letter_code
_entity_poly.pdbx_strand_id
1 'polypeptide(L)'
;MNELFGTLGYSILRIRIDENKQWADELSNAKKALKFNAKVFASPWSAPANMKDNKQEKPGPLSSNQYSNYADYLKSFVDYFKNNGAPLYAISIINEPDFALEAPYNTMSFTPDQMKNFLKNSAKRIKSGSSTKIMATESYGYKTDMNDAILNDPQSAAAVDIIASHGYGFIMKPQPLVKKSGKQFWMTEHCIDAGDFNSVMKIAEHIHNSLTIAEFNAYVHWWLREPVPSKMMLLFFKISN
;
A
#
# COMPACT_ATOMS: atom_id res chain seq x y z
N MET A 1 11.97 16.18 0.90
CA MET A 1 10.92 16.35 1.93
C MET A 1 10.34 17.76 1.92
N ASN A 2 11.14 18.82 2.18
CA ASN A 2 10.60 20.20 2.12
C ASN A 2 9.98 20.57 0.77
N GLU A 3 10.64 20.23 -0.34
CA GLU A 3 10.09 20.46 -1.66
C GLU A 3 8.78 19.68 -1.85
N LEU A 4 8.81 18.35 -1.70
CA LEU A 4 7.64 17.48 -1.90
C LEU A 4 6.43 17.82 -1.00
N PHE A 5 6.64 17.96 0.31
CA PHE A 5 5.54 18.12 1.28
C PHE A 5 5.24 19.58 1.62
N GLY A 6 6.23 20.47 1.53
CA GLY A 6 6.08 21.89 1.81
C GLY A 6 5.70 22.69 0.56
N THR A 7 6.42 22.49 -0.55
CA THR A 7 6.18 23.23 -1.79
C THR A 7 5.12 22.56 -2.65
N LEU A 8 5.25 21.24 -2.88
CA LEU A 8 4.34 20.52 -3.79
C LEU A 8 3.02 20.12 -3.12
N GLY A 9 2.94 20.26 -1.80
CA GLY A 9 1.74 19.96 -1.03
C GLY A 9 1.38 18.48 -0.99
N TYR A 10 2.35 17.58 -1.13
CA TYR A 10 2.10 16.15 -0.92
C TYR A 10 1.63 15.94 0.51
N SER A 11 0.63 15.09 0.69
CA SER A 11 0.00 14.86 1.99
C SER A 11 -0.02 13.39 2.42
N ILE A 12 0.59 12.51 1.63
CA ILE A 12 0.67 11.08 1.88
C ILE A 12 2.10 10.61 1.58
N LEU A 13 2.70 9.86 2.50
CA LEU A 13 3.95 9.12 2.28
C LEU A 13 3.67 7.62 2.40
N ARG A 14 4.06 6.86 1.39
CA ARG A 14 4.18 5.40 1.45
C ARG A 14 5.61 5.02 1.80
N ILE A 15 5.79 4.09 2.73
CA ILE A 15 7.10 3.55 3.14
C ILE A 15 7.12 2.03 3.04
N ARG A 16 8.31 1.45 2.87
CA ARG A 16 8.49 0.00 2.85
C ARG A 16 8.64 -0.57 4.26
N ILE A 17 8.04 -1.73 4.49
CA ILE A 17 8.34 -2.58 5.65
C ILE A 17 9.39 -3.60 5.24
N ASP A 18 10.62 -3.41 5.73
CA ASP A 18 11.75 -4.31 5.45
C ASP A 18 11.67 -5.59 6.29
N GLU A 19 11.69 -6.75 5.61
CA GLU A 19 11.61 -8.10 6.20
C GLU A 19 12.72 -8.42 7.21
N ASN A 20 13.87 -7.74 7.10
CA ASN A 20 15.04 -7.89 7.97
C ASN A 20 15.12 -6.81 9.05
N LYS A 21 14.00 -6.11 9.28
CA LYS A 21 13.84 -5.06 10.31
C LYS A 21 14.75 -3.85 10.14
N GLN A 22 15.22 -3.56 8.92
CA GLN A 22 16.00 -2.36 8.60
C GLN A 22 15.07 -1.14 8.44
N TRP A 23 14.44 -0.72 9.55
CA TRP A 23 13.37 0.28 9.53
C TRP A 23 13.80 1.72 9.83
N ALA A 24 15.08 1.94 10.18
CA ALA A 24 15.57 3.23 10.67
C ALA A 24 15.45 4.35 9.62
N ASP A 25 15.75 4.06 8.35
CA ASP A 25 15.67 5.05 7.27
C ASP A 25 14.22 5.47 7.02
N GLU A 26 13.30 4.51 7.00
CA GLU A 26 11.88 4.79 6.82
C GLU A 26 11.26 5.52 8.01
N LEU A 27 11.75 5.25 9.22
CA LEU A 27 11.39 6.04 10.40
C LEU A 27 11.85 7.50 10.26
N SER A 28 13.08 7.71 9.76
CA SER A 28 13.61 9.06 9.49
C SER A 28 12.78 9.78 8.43
N ASN A 29 12.39 9.09 7.36
CA ASN A 29 11.54 9.63 6.30
C ASN A 29 10.15 9.99 6.80
N ALA A 30 9.51 9.09 7.56
CA ALA A 30 8.20 9.32 8.15
C ALA A 30 8.19 10.53 9.09
N LYS A 31 9.19 10.66 9.97
CA LYS A 31 9.33 11.84 10.85
C LYS A 31 9.42 13.15 10.07
N LYS A 32 10.09 13.16 8.93
CA LYS A 32 10.20 14.35 8.08
C LYS A 32 8.86 14.70 7.42
N ALA A 33 8.12 13.72 6.91
CA ALA A 33 6.81 13.94 6.30
C ALA A 33 5.76 14.39 7.33
N LEU A 34 5.79 13.83 8.55
CA LEU A 34 4.87 14.19 9.64
C LEU A 34 4.99 15.66 10.08
N LYS A 35 6.15 16.30 9.92
CA LYS A 35 6.31 17.75 10.16
C LYS A 35 5.44 18.62 9.24
N PHE A 36 4.97 18.06 8.13
CA PHE A 36 4.07 18.71 7.17
C PHE A 36 2.63 18.18 7.28
N ASN A 37 2.26 17.51 8.37
CA ASN A 37 0.95 16.89 8.59
C ASN A 37 0.58 15.81 7.54
N ALA A 38 1.57 15.20 6.87
CA ALA A 38 1.32 14.12 5.95
C ALA A 38 0.86 12.85 6.68
N LYS A 39 -0.02 12.08 6.04
CA LYS A 39 -0.35 10.72 6.46
C LYS A 39 0.78 9.78 6.04
N VAL A 40 1.24 8.92 6.93
CA VAL A 40 2.23 7.88 6.59
C VAL A 40 1.54 6.52 6.60
N PHE A 41 1.65 5.76 5.51
CA PHE A 41 1.26 4.35 5.50
C PHE A 41 2.41 3.47 5.03
N ALA A 42 2.38 2.20 5.43
CA ALA A 42 3.47 1.28 5.18
C ALA A 42 2.99 0.01 4.49
N SER A 43 3.77 -0.48 3.53
CA SER A 43 3.50 -1.70 2.77
C SER A 43 4.69 -2.66 2.87
N PRO A 44 4.47 -3.94 3.21
CA PRO A 44 5.48 -4.98 3.08
C PRO A 44 5.48 -5.52 1.66
N TRP A 45 6.67 -5.81 1.10
CA TRP A 45 6.79 -6.59 -0.15
C TRP A 45 6.78 -8.08 0.10
N SER A 46 7.26 -8.50 1.27
CA SER A 46 7.41 -9.89 1.65
C SER A 46 7.37 -10.03 3.17
N ALA A 47 7.07 -11.23 3.66
CA ALA A 47 7.37 -11.61 5.03
C ALA A 47 8.86 -12.00 5.18
N PRO A 48 9.39 -12.07 6.41
CA PRO A 48 10.66 -12.74 6.67
C PRO A 48 10.71 -14.13 6.02
N ALA A 49 11.88 -14.50 5.47
CA ALA A 49 12.03 -15.73 4.69
C ALA A 49 11.53 -16.98 5.43
N ASN A 50 11.77 -17.08 6.74
CA ASN A 50 11.34 -18.20 7.57
C ASN A 50 9.81 -18.35 7.73
N MET A 51 9.02 -17.35 7.34
CA MET A 51 7.56 -17.40 7.36
C MET A 51 6.96 -17.89 6.03
N LYS A 52 7.77 -18.04 4.99
CA LYS A 52 7.34 -18.45 3.65
C LYS A 52 7.55 -19.94 3.44
N ASP A 53 6.76 -20.55 2.57
CA ASP A 53 6.87 -22.00 2.31
C ASP A 53 8.24 -22.38 1.73
N ASN A 54 8.82 -21.52 0.89
CA ASN A 54 10.13 -21.75 0.27
C ASN A 54 11.32 -21.47 1.21
N LYS A 55 11.08 -20.86 2.39
CA LYS A 55 12.10 -20.42 3.35
C LYS A 55 13.20 -19.52 2.74
N GLN A 56 12.86 -18.73 1.73
CA GLN A 56 13.81 -17.93 0.95
C GLN A 56 13.35 -16.48 0.78
N GLU A 57 14.34 -15.58 0.61
CA GLU A 57 14.13 -14.20 0.15
C GLU A 57 13.92 -14.14 -1.38
N LYS A 58 12.94 -14.89 -1.86
CA LYS A 58 12.55 -15.01 -3.28
C LYS A 58 11.04 -15.20 -3.38
N PRO A 59 10.39 -14.88 -4.51
CA PRO A 59 8.95 -15.05 -4.70
C PRO A 59 8.41 -16.36 -4.12
N GLY A 60 7.33 -16.27 -3.33
CA GLY A 60 6.69 -17.44 -2.76
C GLY A 60 5.54 -17.11 -1.81
N PRO A 61 4.67 -18.08 -1.50
CA PRO A 61 3.51 -17.86 -0.63
C PRO A 61 3.91 -17.74 0.85
N LEU A 62 3.07 -17.03 1.62
CA LEU A 62 3.11 -17.11 3.08
C LEU A 62 2.68 -18.52 3.52
N SER A 63 3.42 -19.12 4.43
CA SER A 63 3.03 -20.42 4.95
C SER A 63 1.75 -20.31 5.77
N SER A 64 0.81 -21.24 5.58
CA SER A 64 -0.53 -21.18 6.20
C SER A 64 -0.49 -21.18 7.74
N ASN A 65 0.54 -21.78 8.34
CA ASN A 65 0.75 -21.78 9.79
C ASN A 65 1.44 -20.51 10.32
N GLN A 66 1.81 -19.55 9.46
CA GLN A 66 2.54 -18.33 9.83
C GLN A 66 1.66 -17.09 9.89
N TYR A 67 0.34 -17.19 9.72
CA TYR A 67 -0.54 -16.01 9.66
C TYR A 67 -0.51 -15.19 10.95
N SER A 68 -0.46 -15.84 12.12
CA SER A 68 -0.34 -15.11 13.40
C SER A 68 1.04 -14.45 13.53
N ASN A 69 2.11 -15.17 13.17
CA ASN A 69 3.48 -14.64 13.23
C ASN A 69 3.68 -13.47 12.27
N TYR A 70 3.08 -13.52 11.08
CA TYR A 70 3.11 -12.42 10.12
C TYR A 70 2.33 -11.20 10.64
N ALA A 71 1.17 -11.40 11.27
CA ALA A 71 0.44 -10.30 11.91
C ALA A 71 1.20 -9.70 13.09
N ASP A 72 1.89 -10.51 13.89
CA ASP A 72 2.74 -10.03 14.99
C ASP A 72 3.99 -9.29 14.45
N TYR A 73 4.52 -9.70 13.30
CA TYR A 73 5.56 -8.97 12.58
C TYR A 73 5.08 -7.58 12.13
N LEU A 74 3.91 -7.49 11.48
CA LEU A 74 3.30 -6.21 11.11
C LEU A 74 3.00 -5.33 12.34
N LYS A 75 2.49 -5.93 13.43
CA LYS A 75 2.31 -5.24 14.71
C LYS A 75 3.63 -4.65 15.21
N SER A 76 4.72 -5.42 15.16
CA SER A 76 6.02 -4.95 15.65
C SER A 76 6.53 -3.72 14.89
N PHE A 77 6.21 -3.61 13.59
CA PHE A 77 6.49 -2.40 12.81
C PHE A 77 5.62 -1.22 13.27
N VAL A 78 4.31 -1.44 13.44
CA VAL A 78 3.38 -0.41 13.96
C VAL A 78 3.84 0.11 15.32
N ASP A 79 4.19 -0.79 16.24
CA ASP A 79 4.66 -0.46 17.58
C ASP A 79 6.01 0.27 17.54
N TYR A 80 6.95 -0.15 16.68
CA TYR A 80 8.23 0.53 16.50
C TYR A 80 8.04 1.99 16.07
N PHE A 81 7.18 2.24 15.07
CA PHE A 81 6.89 3.59 14.59
C PHE A 81 6.18 4.45 15.62
N LYS A 82 5.16 3.89 16.29
CA LYS A 82 4.43 4.56 17.37
C LYS A 82 5.36 4.95 18.52
N ASN A 83 6.18 4.02 19.02
CA ASN A 83 7.07 4.23 20.17
C ASN A 83 8.20 5.22 19.86
N ASN A 84 8.52 5.43 18.58
CA ASN A 84 9.51 6.40 18.14
C ASN A 84 8.91 7.74 17.71
N GLY A 85 7.63 8.01 17.99
CA GLY A 85 6.98 9.30 17.72
C GLY A 85 6.61 9.52 16.25
N ALA A 86 6.40 8.44 15.49
CA ALA A 86 5.98 8.50 14.09
C ALA A 86 4.81 7.53 13.80
N PRO A 87 3.67 7.62 14.52
CA PRO A 87 2.57 6.67 14.36
C PRO A 87 2.04 6.65 12.92
N LEU A 88 1.76 5.44 12.43
CA LEU A 88 1.25 5.22 11.07
C LEU A 88 -0.26 5.53 10.99
N TYR A 89 -0.66 6.16 9.89
CA TYR A 89 -2.06 6.32 9.50
C TYR A 89 -2.67 4.96 9.11
N ALA A 90 -1.97 4.18 8.28
CA ALA A 90 -2.39 2.87 7.84
C ALA A 90 -1.21 1.89 7.67
N ILE A 91 -1.49 0.60 7.66
CA ILE A 91 -0.56 -0.48 7.32
C ILE A 91 -1.25 -1.43 6.36
N SER A 92 -0.57 -1.75 5.26
CA SER A 92 -1.05 -2.71 4.27
C SER A 92 -0.67 -4.14 4.65
N ILE A 93 -1.49 -5.10 4.23
CA ILE A 93 -1.20 -6.52 4.44
C ILE A 93 -0.04 -6.99 3.57
N ILE A 94 0.02 -6.56 2.30
CA ILE A 94 1.01 -7.01 1.32
C ILE A 94 0.93 -6.16 0.05
N ASN A 95 2.09 -5.89 -0.56
CA ASN A 95 2.21 -5.33 -1.90
C ASN A 95 1.97 -6.40 -2.98
N GLU A 96 1.08 -6.13 -3.93
CA GLU A 96 0.95 -6.88 -5.19
C GLU A 96 0.88 -8.42 -5.02
N PRO A 97 -0.01 -8.93 -4.17
CA PRO A 97 -0.10 -10.36 -3.89
C PRO A 97 -0.44 -11.21 -5.12
N ASP A 98 -1.04 -10.59 -6.14
CA ASP A 98 -1.47 -11.17 -7.41
C ASP A 98 -0.43 -11.08 -8.55
N PHE A 99 0.69 -10.39 -8.33
CA PHE A 99 1.87 -10.36 -9.21
C PHE A 99 3.11 -10.96 -8.53
N ALA A 100 3.06 -11.19 -7.21
CA ALA A 100 4.19 -11.62 -6.40
C ALA A 100 5.00 -12.81 -7.00
N LEU A 101 4.35 -13.82 -7.58
CA LEU A 101 5.05 -14.99 -8.13
C LEU A 101 5.81 -14.72 -9.44
N GLU A 102 5.49 -13.62 -10.13
CA GLU A 102 6.12 -13.21 -11.39
C GLU A 102 7.27 -12.21 -11.18
N ALA A 103 7.34 -11.59 -10.00
CA ALA A 103 8.32 -10.57 -9.70
C ALA A 103 9.76 -11.13 -9.63
N PRO A 104 10.77 -10.39 -10.12
CA PRO A 104 12.18 -10.83 -10.07
C PRO A 104 12.86 -10.54 -8.71
N TYR A 105 12.13 -10.09 -7.70
CA TYR A 105 12.62 -9.68 -6.38
C TYR A 105 11.84 -10.36 -5.25
N ASN A 106 12.28 -10.20 -4.00
CA ASN A 106 11.64 -10.85 -2.85
C ASN A 106 10.20 -10.33 -2.65
N THR A 107 9.23 -11.20 -2.90
CA THR A 107 7.80 -10.91 -2.77
C THR A 107 7.09 -12.03 -2.03
N MET A 108 5.85 -11.75 -1.59
CA MET A 108 4.99 -12.76 -0.99
C MET A 108 3.59 -12.76 -1.61
N SER A 109 3.11 -13.93 -2.03
CA SER A 109 1.79 -14.06 -2.64
C SER A 109 0.71 -14.36 -1.61
N PHE A 110 -0.51 -13.95 -1.97
CA PHE A 110 -1.75 -14.33 -1.32
C PHE A 110 -2.77 -14.68 -2.40
N THR A 111 -3.58 -15.71 -2.19
CA THR A 111 -4.83 -15.89 -2.96
C THR A 111 -5.97 -15.06 -2.34
N PRO A 112 -7.08 -14.83 -3.06
CA PRO A 112 -8.26 -14.17 -2.48
C PRO A 112 -8.76 -14.81 -1.17
N ASP A 113 -8.82 -16.14 -1.11
CA ASP A 113 -9.23 -16.86 0.10
C ASP A 113 -8.23 -16.72 1.24
N GLN A 114 -6.93 -16.78 0.93
CA GLN A 114 -5.88 -16.58 1.93
C GLN A 114 -5.96 -15.16 2.51
N MET A 115 -6.17 -14.14 1.67
CA MET A 115 -6.26 -12.74 2.11
C MET A 115 -7.49 -12.52 3.00
N LYS A 116 -8.66 -13.01 2.56
CA LYS A 116 -9.89 -13.02 3.35
C LYS A 116 -9.68 -13.68 4.72
N ASN A 117 -9.09 -14.88 4.73
CA ASN A 117 -8.85 -15.64 5.96
C ASN A 117 -7.82 -14.96 6.89
N PHE A 118 -6.79 -14.33 6.32
CA PHE A 118 -5.83 -13.55 7.10
C PHE A 118 -6.48 -12.35 7.76
N LEU A 119 -7.26 -11.56 7.01
CA LEU A 119 -7.97 -10.40 7.55
C LEU A 119 -8.94 -10.79 8.66
N LYS A 120 -9.76 -11.82 8.40
CA LYS A 120 -10.74 -12.35 9.36
C LYS A 120 -10.11 -12.81 10.68
N ASN A 121 -8.97 -13.50 10.62
CA ASN A 121 -8.40 -14.17 11.80
C ASN A 121 -7.24 -13.42 12.48
N SER A 122 -6.51 -12.58 11.73
CA SER A 122 -5.22 -12.05 12.19
C SER A 122 -5.13 -10.52 12.21
N ALA A 123 -5.93 -9.79 11.43
CA ALA A 123 -5.81 -8.32 11.34
C ALA A 123 -6.03 -7.59 12.68
N LYS A 124 -6.88 -8.14 13.57
CA LYS A 124 -7.09 -7.58 14.91
C LYS A 124 -5.81 -7.55 15.75
N ARG A 125 -4.88 -8.49 15.53
CA ARG A 125 -3.58 -8.51 16.24
C ARG A 125 -2.76 -7.28 15.89
N ILE A 126 -2.73 -6.90 14.60
CA ILE A 126 -1.99 -5.75 14.08
C ILE A 126 -2.43 -4.45 14.76
N LYS A 127 -3.74 -4.25 14.95
CA LYS A 127 -4.31 -3.03 15.54
C LYS A 127 -4.21 -2.98 17.06
N SER A 128 -3.85 -4.06 17.76
CA SER A 128 -3.91 -4.10 19.22
C SER A 128 -3.02 -3.01 19.84
N GLY A 129 -3.64 -2.07 20.55
CA GLY A 129 -2.95 -0.91 21.15
C GLY A 129 -2.62 0.23 20.18
N SER A 130 -3.13 0.23 18.95
CA SER A 130 -2.91 1.28 17.95
C SER A 130 -4.21 1.70 17.23
N SER A 131 -4.26 2.94 16.76
CA SER A 131 -5.32 3.45 15.88
C SER A 131 -5.01 3.29 14.39
N THR A 132 -3.90 2.61 14.05
CA THR A 132 -3.48 2.37 12.66
C THR A 132 -4.57 1.62 11.88
N LYS A 133 -4.89 2.11 10.69
CA LYS A 133 -5.86 1.51 9.77
C LYS A 133 -5.26 0.30 9.04
N ILE A 134 -6.08 -0.70 8.76
CA ILE A 134 -5.70 -1.85 7.93
C ILE A 134 -6.06 -1.57 6.48
N MET A 135 -5.09 -1.79 5.60
CA MET A 135 -5.20 -1.62 4.16
C MET A 135 -4.98 -2.96 3.44
N ALA A 136 -5.76 -3.21 2.40
CA ALA A 136 -5.62 -4.35 1.48
C ALA A 136 -6.31 -3.97 0.15
N THR A 137 -5.99 -4.49 -1.02
CA THR A 137 -5.16 -5.65 -1.30
C THR A 137 -3.87 -5.28 -2.04
N GLU A 138 -3.76 -4.03 -2.49
CA GLU A 138 -2.68 -3.52 -3.32
C GLU A 138 -2.46 -4.40 -4.57
N SER A 139 -3.55 -4.86 -5.19
CA SER A 139 -3.50 -5.58 -6.48
C SER A 139 -2.64 -4.81 -7.49
N TYR A 140 -1.70 -5.50 -8.12
CA TYR A 140 -0.80 -4.93 -9.14
C TYR A 140 -1.59 -4.28 -10.29
N GLY A 141 -2.60 -5.01 -10.79
CA GLY A 141 -3.31 -4.69 -12.02
C GLY A 141 -4.77 -4.32 -11.81
N TYR A 142 -5.12 -3.69 -10.68
CA TYR A 142 -6.51 -3.25 -10.46
C TYR A 142 -7.56 -4.37 -10.57
N LYS A 143 -7.20 -5.60 -10.16
CA LYS A 143 -8.09 -6.76 -10.15
C LYS A 143 -9.07 -6.67 -8.96
N THR A 144 -10.28 -7.19 -9.15
CA THR A 144 -11.34 -7.12 -8.14
C THR A 144 -11.42 -8.37 -7.27
N ASP A 145 -10.91 -9.51 -7.72
CA ASP A 145 -11.15 -10.82 -7.09
C ASP A 145 -10.85 -10.86 -5.58
N MET A 146 -9.74 -10.25 -5.15
CA MET A 146 -9.41 -10.18 -3.73
C MET A 146 -10.29 -9.19 -2.96
N ASN A 147 -10.60 -8.04 -3.56
CA ASN A 147 -11.52 -7.07 -2.95
C ASN A 147 -12.90 -7.71 -2.78
N ASP A 148 -13.38 -8.44 -3.78
CA ASP A 148 -14.67 -9.11 -3.77
C ASP A 148 -14.71 -10.24 -2.72
N ALA A 149 -13.64 -11.03 -2.59
CA ALA A 149 -13.55 -12.05 -1.56
C ALA A 149 -13.61 -11.46 -0.13
N ILE A 150 -12.98 -10.31 0.09
CA ILE A 150 -12.97 -9.62 1.40
C ILE A 150 -14.33 -8.97 1.67
N LEU A 151 -14.87 -8.23 0.70
CA LEU A 151 -16.06 -7.40 0.91
C LEU A 151 -17.35 -8.23 0.99
N ASN A 152 -17.37 -9.44 0.42
CA ASN A 152 -18.51 -10.36 0.54
C ASN A 152 -18.50 -11.19 1.84
N ASP A 153 -17.43 -11.18 2.64
CA ASP A 153 -17.38 -11.81 3.96
C ASP A 153 -17.43 -10.74 5.06
N PRO A 154 -18.50 -10.67 5.89
CA PRO A 154 -18.67 -9.59 6.87
C PRO A 154 -17.53 -9.45 7.88
N GLN A 155 -16.84 -10.55 8.23
CA GLN A 155 -15.79 -10.52 9.25
C GLN A 155 -14.50 -9.93 8.70
N SER A 156 -14.08 -10.33 7.50
CA SER A 156 -12.92 -9.72 6.81
C SER A 156 -13.24 -8.31 6.33
N ALA A 157 -14.46 -8.04 5.85
CA ALA A 157 -14.91 -6.69 5.54
C ALA A 157 -14.84 -5.77 6.77
N ALA A 158 -15.22 -6.22 7.96
CA ALA A 158 -15.09 -5.43 9.19
C ALA A 158 -13.63 -5.22 9.65
N ALA A 159 -12.71 -6.06 9.18
CA ALA A 159 -11.30 -6.00 9.56
C ALA A 159 -10.46 -5.04 8.71
N VAL A 160 -10.90 -4.71 7.48
CA VAL A 160 -10.22 -3.79 6.58
C VAL A 160 -10.83 -2.38 6.64
N ASP A 161 -9.99 -1.36 6.75
CA ASP A 161 -10.40 0.05 6.82
C ASP A 161 -10.30 0.74 5.45
N ILE A 162 -9.29 0.37 4.64
CA ILE A 162 -9.00 0.98 3.34
C ILE A 162 -8.82 -0.11 2.29
N ILE A 163 -9.59 -0.03 1.19
CA ILE A 163 -9.31 -0.81 -0.01
C ILE A 163 -8.23 -0.09 -0.81
N ALA A 164 -7.22 -0.80 -1.28
CA ALA A 164 -6.09 -0.25 -2.02
C ALA A 164 -5.80 -1.07 -3.28
N SER A 165 -5.28 -0.40 -4.29
CA SER A 165 -4.88 -1.01 -5.56
C SER A 165 -3.78 -0.20 -6.24
N HIS A 166 -3.01 -0.87 -7.09
CA HIS A 166 -2.13 -0.23 -8.06
C HIS A 166 -2.85 -0.07 -9.41
N GLY A 167 -2.21 0.62 -10.35
CA GLY A 167 -2.77 0.97 -11.65
C GLY A 167 -2.07 0.36 -12.87
N TYR A 168 -1.17 -0.62 -12.70
CA TYR A 168 -0.31 -1.07 -13.80
C TYR A 168 -1.06 -1.86 -14.87
N GLY A 169 -1.01 -1.39 -16.12
CA GLY A 169 -1.48 -2.14 -17.28
C GLY A 169 -3.01 -2.23 -17.44
N PHE A 170 -3.78 -1.44 -16.69
CA PHE A 170 -5.25 -1.49 -16.71
C PHE A 170 -5.88 -0.12 -16.89
N ILE A 171 -7.06 -0.13 -17.52
CA ILE A 171 -7.93 1.04 -17.65
C ILE A 171 -8.80 1.14 -16.39
N MET A 172 -8.84 2.32 -15.78
CA MET A 172 -9.67 2.59 -14.62
C MET A 172 -11.14 2.35 -14.95
N LYS A 173 -11.81 1.60 -14.09
CA LYS A 173 -13.24 1.29 -14.16
C LYS A 173 -13.86 1.37 -12.77
N PRO A 174 -15.16 1.67 -12.63
CA PRO A 174 -15.81 1.63 -11.34
C PRO A 174 -15.68 0.25 -10.69
N GLN A 175 -15.51 0.22 -9.36
CA GLN A 175 -15.62 -1.00 -8.55
C GLN A 175 -16.85 -0.88 -7.63
N PRO A 176 -18.04 -1.32 -8.08
CA PRO A 176 -19.31 -1.07 -7.36
C PRO A 176 -19.34 -1.65 -5.94
N LEU A 177 -18.69 -2.80 -5.71
CA LEU A 177 -18.67 -3.41 -4.40
C LEU A 177 -17.84 -2.61 -3.40
N VAL A 178 -16.69 -2.06 -3.85
CA VAL A 178 -15.89 -1.13 -3.04
C VAL A 178 -16.70 0.11 -2.70
N LYS A 179 -17.35 0.73 -3.70
CA LYS A 179 -18.24 1.88 -3.47
C LYS A 179 -19.37 1.58 -2.48
N LYS A 180 -20.07 0.45 -2.66
CA LYS A 180 -21.15 -0.01 -1.78
C LYS A 180 -20.68 -0.27 -0.35
N SER A 181 -19.43 -0.69 -0.17
CA SER A 181 -18.86 -0.95 1.16
C SER A 181 -18.68 0.31 2.02
N GLY A 182 -18.66 1.50 1.40
CA GLY A 182 -18.41 2.78 2.08
C GLY A 182 -16.98 2.94 2.61
N LYS A 183 -16.06 2.04 2.25
CA LYS A 183 -14.65 2.11 2.63
C LYS A 183 -13.91 3.14 1.79
N GLN A 184 -12.82 3.66 2.35
CA GLN A 184 -11.89 4.43 1.53
C GLN A 184 -11.29 3.52 0.45
N PHE A 185 -11.09 4.06 -0.75
CA PHE A 185 -10.47 3.38 -1.88
C PHE A 185 -9.26 4.19 -2.35
N TRP A 186 -8.04 3.63 -2.29
CA TRP A 186 -6.80 4.36 -2.56
C TRP A 186 -6.02 3.73 -3.72
N MET A 187 -5.53 4.58 -4.63
CA MET A 187 -4.51 4.19 -5.60
C MET A 187 -3.15 4.36 -4.93
N THR A 188 -2.47 3.25 -4.60
CA THR A 188 -1.29 3.25 -3.71
C THR A 188 0.05 3.13 -4.43
N GLU A 189 0.03 2.81 -5.73
CA GLU A 189 1.23 2.80 -6.57
C GLU A 189 0.89 2.84 -8.06
N HIS A 190 1.56 3.74 -8.77
CA HIS A 190 1.67 3.70 -10.22
C HIS A 190 2.84 4.58 -10.66
N CYS A 191 3.50 4.20 -11.75
CA CYS A 191 4.43 5.07 -12.46
C CYS A 191 4.27 4.94 -13.98
N ILE A 192 4.63 6.02 -14.64
CA ILE A 192 4.96 6.03 -16.06
C ILE A 192 6.30 6.73 -16.12
N ASP A 193 7.25 6.17 -16.86
CA ASP A 193 8.52 6.83 -17.15
C ASP A 193 8.25 8.18 -17.83
N ALA A 194 8.43 9.26 -17.07
CA ALA A 194 8.25 10.61 -17.56
C ALA A 194 9.57 11.11 -18.18
N GLY A 195 9.61 11.19 -19.50
CA GLY A 195 10.75 11.72 -20.25
C GLY A 195 10.39 12.86 -21.20
N ASP A 196 9.10 13.13 -21.40
CA ASP A 196 8.58 14.10 -22.34
C ASP A 196 7.20 14.63 -21.90
N PHE A 197 6.67 15.63 -22.60
CA PHE A 197 5.34 16.18 -22.29
C PHE A 197 4.22 15.13 -22.43
N ASN A 198 4.33 14.21 -23.39
CA ASN A 198 3.31 13.19 -23.63
C ASN A 198 3.18 12.21 -22.45
N SER A 199 4.30 11.76 -21.90
CA SER A 199 4.33 10.92 -20.70
C SER A 199 3.75 11.66 -19.49
N VAL A 200 4.10 12.93 -19.28
CA VAL A 200 3.48 13.77 -18.24
C VAL A 200 1.95 13.84 -18.40
N MET A 201 1.45 14.05 -19.62
CA MET A 201 0.01 14.07 -19.89
C MET A 201 -0.67 12.72 -19.61
N LYS A 202 0.00 11.59 -19.86
CA LYS A 202 -0.53 10.26 -19.48
C LYS A 202 -0.63 10.08 -17.98
N ILE A 203 0.31 10.62 -17.19
CA ILE A 203 0.18 10.62 -15.73
C ILE A 203 -0.99 11.49 -15.29
N ALA A 204 -1.16 12.68 -15.87
CA ALA A 204 -2.30 13.56 -15.58
C ALA A 204 -3.63 12.87 -15.89
N GLU A 205 -3.74 12.22 -17.05
CA GLU A 205 -4.90 11.43 -17.45
C GLU A 205 -5.16 10.26 -16.49
N HIS A 206 -4.11 9.55 -16.09
CA HIS A 206 -4.25 8.44 -15.14
C HIS A 206 -4.71 8.94 -13.76
N ILE A 207 -4.21 10.07 -13.27
CA ILE A 207 -4.69 10.71 -12.03
C ILE A 207 -6.16 11.10 -12.19
N HIS A 208 -6.52 11.76 -13.30
CA HIS A 208 -7.89 12.15 -13.58
C HIS A 208 -8.84 10.94 -13.55
N ASN A 209 -8.53 9.90 -14.33
CA ASN A 209 -9.34 8.69 -14.42
C ASN A 209 -9.43 7.93 -13.08
N SER A 210 -8.35 7.95 -12.29
CA SER A 210 -8.34 7.39 -10.94
C SER A 210 -9.37 8.09 -10.03
N LEU A 211 -9.46 9.42 -10.12
CA LEU A 211 -10.33 10.22 -9.26
C LEU A 211 -11.77 10.27 -9.77
N THR A 212 -12.00 10.28 -11.09
CA THR A 212 -13.33 10.48 -11.69
C THR A 212 -14.04 9.19 -12.09
N ILE A 213 -13.31 8.16 -12.52
CA ILE A 213 -13.90 6.90 -12.99
C ILE A 213 -13.85 5.84 -11.90
N ALA A 214 -12.67 5.62 -11.30
CA ALA A 214 -12.50 4.66 -10.21
C ALA A 214 -12.97 5.21 -8.85
N GLU A 215 -13.14 6.53 -8.73
CA GLU A 215 -13.54 7.24 -7.51
C GLU A 215 -12.59 6.99 -6.32
N PHE A 216 -11.28 6.88 -6.60
CA PHE A 216 -10.28 6.80 -5.55
C PHE A 216 -10.28 8.07 -4.68
N ASN A 217 -10.10 7.91 -3.37
CA ASN A 217 -9.96 9.01 -2.42
C ASN A 217 -8.52 9.51 -2.27
N ALA A 218 -7.55 8.78 -2.82
CA ALA A 218 -6.13 9.13 -2.78
C ALA A 218 -5.40 8.55 -4.00
N TYR A 219 -4.33 9.24 -4.40
CA TYR A 219 -3.40 8.83 -5.45
C TYR A 219 -1.98 8.94 -4.92
N VAL A 220 -1.23 7.84 -5.00
CA VAL A 220 0.16 7.76 -4.55
C VAL A 220 1.01 7.31 -5.73
N HIS A 221 1.81 8.23 -6.25
CA HIS A 221 2.80 7.91 -7.27
C HIS A 221 3.87 6.97 -6.68
N TRP A 222 4.47 6.15 -7.53
CA TRP A 222 5.66 5.38 -7.13
C TRP A 222 6.85 6.30 -6.80
N TRP A 223 8.03 5.72 -6.55
CA TRP A 223 9.21 6.38 -5.99
C TRP A 223 9.40 7.85 -6.41
N LEU A 224 9.49 8.71 -5.39
CA LEU A 224 9.55 10.16 -5.56
C LEU A 224 10.89 10.66 -6.11
N ARG A 225 11.93 9.81 -6.08
CA ARG A 225 13.26 10.11 -6.60
C ARG A 225 13.98 8.80 -6.92
N GLU A 226 14.25 8.56 -8.19
CA GLU A 226 15.26 7.57 -8.57
C GLU A 226 16.67 8.13 -8.27
N PRO A 227 17.69 7.29 -8.05
CA PRO A 227 19.08 7.74 -7.95
C PRO A 227 19.62 8.40 -9.25
N VAL A 228 18.80 8.49 -10.31
CA VAL A 228 19.14 9.17 -11.55
C VAL A 228 18.64 10.63 -11.52
N PRO A 229 19.53 11.65 -11.60
CA PRO A 229 19.17 13.06 -11.41
C PRO A 229 18.17 13.66 -12.42
N SER A 230 17.78 12.94 -13.46
CA SER A 230 17.03 13.48 -14.61
C SER A 230 15.53 13.17 -14.61
N LYS A 231 15.02 12.38 -13.65
CA LYS A 231 13.61 11.98 -13.61
C LYS A 231 12.94 12.46 -12.33
N MET A 232 12.52 13.71 -12.32
CA MET A 232 11.64 14.26 -11.29
C MET A 232 10.38 14.77 -12.00
N MET A 233 9.21 14.27 -11.62
CA MET A 233 7.96 14.71 -12.23
C MET A 233 6.96 15.18 -11.17
N LEU A 234 6.32 16.28 -11.54
CA LEU A 234 5.42 17.12 -10.76
C LEU A 234 4.06 17.15 -11.45
N LEU A 235 2.99 16.75 -10.74
CA LEU A 235 1.61 16.98 -11.16
C LEU A 235 0.73 17.19 -9.92
N PHE A 236 0.00 18.30 -9.91
CA PHE A 236 -0.76 18.80 -8.76
C PHE A 236 -2.27 18.64 -8.98
N PHE A 237 -2.99 18.20 -7.95
CA PHE A 237 -4.38 18.62 -7.74
C PHE A 237 -4.64 18.83 -6.25
N LYS A 238 -5.00 20.06 -5.87
CA LYS A 238 -5.60 20.35 -4.57
C LYS A 238 -7.09 20.10 -4.70
N ILE A 239 -7.58 18.95 -4.24
CA ILE A 239 -9.01 18.74 -4.06
C ILE A 239 -9.33 19.11 -2.62
N SER A 240 -9.77 20.34 -2.41
CA SER A 240 -10.44 20.76 -1.18
C SER A 240 -11.91 20.37 -1.27
N ASN A 241 -12.42 19.80 -0.16
CA ASN A 241 -13.83 19.44 0.05
C ASN A 241 -14.79 20.60 -0.25
#